data_AF-G3VAX4-F1
#
_entry.id   AF-G3VAX4-F1
#
_cell.length_a   1.000
_cell.length_b   1.000
_cell.length_c   1.000
_cell.angle_alpha   90.00
_cell.angle_beta   90.00
_cell.angle_gamma   90.00
#
_symmetry.space_group_name_H-M   'P 1'
#
loop_
_entity.id
_entity.type
_entity.pdbx_description
1 polymer ?
#
loop_
_entity_poly.entity_id
_entity_poly.type
_entity_poly.pdbx_seq_one_letter_code
_entity_poly.pdbx_strand_id
1 'polypeptide(L)'
;IKETHNNHMNRDAQMKAILHQKLIETGERERLQERIRAKFLECGWKDQLQAHCRAVIQEKGVEQVNVDTLVAELTPKARALVPDSFKEELLQRVRTFLAQQVRP
;
A
#
# COMPACT_ATOMS: atom_id res chain seq x y z
N ILE A 1 -31.19 -1.02 14.53
CA ILE A 1 -29.73 -0.87 14.77
C ILE A 1 -28.91 -1.77 13.85
N LYS A 2 -29.18 -3.09 13.77
CA LYS A 2 -28.46 -4.00 12.86
C LYS A 2 -28.68 -3.68 11.36
N GLU A 3 -29.90 -3.37 10.94
CA GLU A 3 -30.21 -3.01 9.54
C GLU A 3 -29.62 -1.66 9.10
N THR A 4 -29.65 -0.64 9.96
CA THR A 4 -29.05 0.67 9.68
C THR A 4 -27.52 0.60 9.58
N HIS A 5 -26.88 -0.23 10.41
CA HIS A 5 -25.45 -0.51 10.33
C HIS A 5 -25.09 -1.25 9.03
N ASN A 6 -25.88 -2.25 8.65
CA ASN A 6 -25.67 -3.03 7.44
C ASN A 6 -25.82 -2.17 6.15
N ASN A 7 -26.76 -1.23 6.16
CA ASN A 7 -26.98 -0.31 5.04
C ASN A 7 -25.84 0.72 4.89
N HIS A 8 -25.24 1.17 6.00
CA HIS A 8 -24.07 2.06 5.98
C HIS A 8 -22.83 1.36 5.40
N MET A 9 -22.55 0.13 5.83
CA MET A 9 -21.43 -0.66 5.32
C MET A 9 -21.53 -0.92 3.81
N ASN A 10 -22.74 -1.16 3.30
CA ASN A 10 -22.97 -1.36 1.87
C ASN A 10 -22.65 -0.09 1.05
N ARG A 11 -23.10 1.07 1.52
CA ARG A 11 -22.81 2.36 0.86
C ARG A 11 -21.31 2.69 0.86
N ASP A 12 -20.60 2.41 1.95
CA ASP A 12 -19.15 2.62 2.03
C ASP A 12 -18.38 1.69 1.07
N ALA A 13 -18.79 0.43 0.97
CA ALA A 13 -18.20 -0.52 0.04
C ALA A 13 -18.43 -0.10 -1.42
N GLN A 14 -19.65 0.33 -1.75
CA GLN A 14 -20.00 0.84 -3.08
C GLN A 14 -19.18 2.10 -3.43
N MET A 15 -19.04 3.04 -2.48
CA MET A 15 -18.23 4.24 -2.68
C MET A 15 -16.75 3.92 -2.91
N LYS A 16 -16.20 2.97 -2.14
CA LYS A 16 -14.81 2.48 -2.33
C LYS A 16 -14.63 1.86 -3.72
N ALA A 17 -15.60 1.08 -4.20
CA ALA A 17 -15.54 0.46 -5.52
C ALA A 17 -15.56 1.50 -6.65
N ILE A 18 -16.47 2.48 -6.58
CA ILE A 18 -16.55 3.59 -7.54
C ILE A 18 -15.24 4.39 -7.56
N LEU A 19 -14.69 4.69 -6.39
CA LEU A 19 -13.40 5.38 -6.28
C LEU A 19 -12.27 4.58 -6.93
N HIS A 20 -12.16 3.30 -6.58
CA HIS A 20 -11.14 2.43 -7.15
C HIS A 20 -11.23 2.38 -8.67
N GLN A 21 -12.45 2.32 -9.22
CA GLN A 21 -12.68 2.36 -10.65
C GLN A 21 -12.20 3.68 -11.28
N LYS A 22 -12.58 4.84 -10.70
CA LYS A 22 -12.11 6.15 -11.18
C LYS A 22 -10.58 6.30 -11.13
N LEU A 23 -9.92 5.78 -10.10
CA LEU A 23 -8.46 5.80 -10.00
C LEU A 23 -7.81 5.02 -11.14
N ILE A 24 -8.41 3.89 -11.56
CA ILE A 24 -7.93 3.08 -12.70
C ILE A 24 -8.19 3.81 -14.02
N GLU A 25 -9.43 4.23 -14.27
CA GLU A 25 -9.83 4.83 -15.55
C GLU A 25 -9.09 6.13 -15.87
N THR A 26 -8.74 6.91 -14.84
CA THR A 26 -7.98 8.17 -15.00
C THR A 26 -6.46 7.97 -15.01
N GLY A 27 -5.98 6.75 -14.84
CA GLY A 27 -4.56 6.42 -14.69
C GLY A 27 -3.92 6.94 -13.41
N GLU A 28 -4.71 7.42 -12.43
CA GLU A 28 -4.18 7.94 -11.17
C GLU A 28 -3.59 6.82 -10.31
N ARG A 29 -4.10 5.60 -10.42
CA ARG A 29 -3.54 4.43 -9.75
C ARG A 29 -2.08 4.19 -10.15
N GLU A 30 -1.79 4.21 -11.44
CA GLU A 30 -0.46 4.01 -11.99
C GLU A 30 0.47 5.16 -11.57
N ARG A 31 -0.01 6.40 -11.62
CA ARG A 31 0.74 7.57 -11.12
C ARG A 31 1.07 7.46 -9.63
N LEU A 32 0.12 7.03 -8.79
CA LEU A 32 0.34 6.79 -7.37
C LEU A 32 1.36 5.67 -7.13
N GLN A 33 1.25 4.56 -7.87
CA GLN A 33 2.21 3.46 -7.78
C GLN A 33 3.63 3.90 -8.15
N GLU A 34 3.79 4.68 -9.21
CA GLU A 34 5.11 5.16 -9.63
C GLU A 34 5.74 6.06 -8.58
N ARG A 35 4.95 6.96 -7.98
CA ARG A 35 5.42 7.79 -6.86
C ARG A 35 5.83 6.96 -5.66
N ILE A 36 5.09 5.90 -5.35
CA ILE A 36 5.46 4.97 -4.26
C ILE A 36 6.80 4.31 -4.55
N ARG A 37 7.00 3.83 -5.77
CA ARG A 37 8.29 3.22 -6.17
C ARG A 37 9.43 4.22 -6.05
N ALA A 38 9.25 5.45 -6.56
CA ALA A 38 10.25 6.51 -6.47
C ALA A 38 10.59 6.84 -5.00
N LYS A 39 9.58 7.00 -4.14
CA LYS A 39 9.79 7.29 -2.71
C LYS A 39 10.48 6.16 -1.96
N PHE A 40 10.13 4.91 -2.25
CA PHE A 40 10.80 3.74 -1.66
C PHE A 40 12.26 3.62 -2.10
N LEU A 41 12.59 4.07 -3.31
CA LEU A 41 13.97 4.17 -3.76
C LEU A 41 14.70 5.29 -3.01
N GLU A 42 14.12 6.50 -2.98
CA GLU A 42 14.70 7.69 -2.33
C GLU A 42 14.98 7.48 -0.83
N CYS A 43 14.08 6.81 -0.09
CA CYS A 43 14.25 6.56 1.34
C CYS A 43 15.04 5.27 1.67
N GLY A 44 15.57 4.59 0.65
CA GLY A 44 16.35 3.36 0.82
C GLY A 44 15.52 2.17 1.35
N TRP A 45 14.20 2.20 1.23
CA TRP A 45 13.30 1.14 1.71
C TRP A 45 13.65 -0.21 1.08
N LYS A 46 13.90 -0.20 -0.24
CA LYS A 46 14.26 -1.42 -0.98
C LYS A 46 15.57 -2.02 -0.48
N ASP A 47 16.57 -1.19 -0.24
CA ASP A 47 17.90 -1.63 0.19
C ASP A 47 17.86 -2.20 1.60
N GLN A 48 17.11 -1.56 2.51
CA GLN A 48 16.87 -2.05 3.86
C GLN A 48 16.16 -3.41 3.85
N LEU A 49 15.15 -3.57 3.01
CA LEU A 49 14.42 -4.84 2.91
C LEU A 49 15.29 -5.96 2.31
N GLN A 50 16.11 -5.64 1.31
CA GLN A 50 17.07 -6.58 0.74
C GLN A 50 18.15 -6.98 1.74
N ALA A 51 18.67 -6.04 2.55
CA ALA A 51 19.62 -6.34 3.61
C ALA A 51 19.01 -7.29 4.66
N HIS A 52 17.76 -7.05 5.04
CA HIS A 52 17.05 -7.93 5.97
C HIS A 52 16.79 -9.32 5.38
N CYS A 53 16.41 -9.40 4.11
CA CYS A 53 16.26 -10.68 3.39
C CYS A 53 17.55 -11.51 3.42
N ARG A 54 18.70 -10.88 3.13
CA ARG A 54 20.01 -11.55 3.21
C ARG A 54 20.31 -12.06 4.62
N ALA A 55 20.02 -11.27 5.65
CA ALA A 55 20.21 -11.67 7.04
C ALA A 55 19.35 -12.89 7.41
N VAL A 56 18.07 -12.91 7.02
CA VAL A 56 17.17 -14.05 7.27
C VAL A 56 17.66 -15.33 6.59
N ILE A 57 18.12 -15.23 5.34
CA ILE A 57 18.68 -16.37 4.61
C ILE A 57 19.97 -16.89 5.27
N GLN A 58 20.84 -15.98 5.71
CA GLN A 58 22.08 -16.34 6.41
C GLN A 58 21.81 -17.01 7.76
N GLU A 59 20.81 -16.55 8.51
CA GLU A 59 20.45 -17.08 9.82
C GLU A 59 19.77 -18.45 9.72
N LYS A 60 18.81 -18.61 8.79
CA LYS A 60 18.03 -19.85 8.66
C LYS A 60 18.71 -20.90 7.77
N GLY A 61 19.60 -20.48 6.89
CA GLY A 61 20.22 -21.32 5.86
C GLY A 61 19.36 -21.42 4.60
N VAL A 62 20.01 -21.41 3.43
CA VAL A 62 19.34 -21.40 2.11
C VAL A 62 18.40 -22.60 1.92
N GLU A 63 18.74 -23.76 2.48
CA GLU A 63 17.94 -24.99 2.35
C GLU A 63 16.63 -24.95 3.13
N GLN A 64 16.52 -24.09 4.16
CA GLN A 64 15.36 -23.99 5.05
C GLN A 64 14.41 -22.85 4.67
N VAL A 65 14.74 -22.12 3.61
CA VAL A 65 14.03 -20.89 3.23
C VAL A 65 13.45 -21.04 1.83
N ASN A 66 12.15 -20.77 1.71
CA ASN A 66 11.46 -20.63 0.43
C ASN A 66 10.86 -19.22 0.31
N VAL A 67 10.30 -18.92 -0.86
CA VAL A 67 9.73 -17.60 -1.16
C VAL A 67 8.60 -17.25 -0.20
N ASP A 68 7.71 -18.18 0.11
CA ASP A 68 6.55 -17.93 0.97
C ASP A 68 6.97 -17.60 2.40
N THR A 69 7.94 -18.33 2.94
CA THR A 69 8.53 -18.04 4.26
C THR A 69 9.22 -16.68 4.27
N LEU A 70 9.96 -16.32 3.22
CA LEU A 70 10.55 -14.99 3.10
C LEU A 70 9.47 -13.90 3.04
N VAL A 71 8.40 -14.09 2.27
CA VAL A 71 7.31 -13.12 2.20
C VAL A 71 6.65 -12.95 3.57
N ALA A 72 6.40 -14.04 4.29
CA ALA A 72 5.81 -14.00 5.63
C ALA A 72 6.68 -13.22 6.62
N GLU A 73 8.00 -13.42 6.59
CA GLU A 73 8.97 -12.73 7.46
C GLU A 73 9.18 -11.27 7.07
N LEU A 74 9.32 -11.00 5.77
CA LEU A 74 9.68 -9.68 5.27
C LEU A 74 8.48 -8.73 5.24
N THR A 75 7.24 -9.20 5.08
CA THR A 75 6.06 -8.35 4.94
C THR A 75 5.82 -7.43 6.15
N PRO A 76 5.88 -7.90 7.41
CA PRO A 76 5.76 -7.04 8.58
C PRO A 76 6.86 -5.97 8.62
N LYS A 77 8.11 -6.34 8.35
CA LYS A 77 9.25 -5.40 8.32
C LYS A 77 9.09 -4.37 7.21
N ALA A 78 8.77 -4.82 6.00
CA ALA A 78 8.46 -3.99 4.83
C ALA A 78 7.41 -2.92 5.18
N ARG A 79 6.31 -3.30 5.82
CA ARG A 79 5.24 -2.36 6.22
C ARG A 79 5.69 -1.38 7.31
N ALA A 80 6.48 -1.85 8.28
CA ALA A 80 7.01 -1.02 9.37
C ALA A 80 8.03 0.03 8.88
N LEU A 81 8.77 -0.28 7.81
CA LEU A 81 9.74 0.64 7.21
C LEU A 81 9.10 1.77 6.41
N VAL A 82 7.79 1.72 6.14
CA VAL A 82 7.09 2.81 5.43
C VAL A 82 6.84 3.97 6.39
N PRO A 83 7.45 5.15 6.16
CA PRO A 83 7.27 6.31 7.06
C PRO A 83 5.82 6.80 7.09
N ASP A 84 5.36 7.26 8.25
CA ASP A 84 3.98 7.77 8.39
C ASP A 84 3.76 9.06 7.59
N SER A 85 4.76 9.94 7.54
CA SER A 85 4.73 11.13 6.68
C SER A 85 4.46 10.79 5.21
N PHE A 86 4.98 9.65 4.74
CA PHE A 86 4.73 9.20 3.38
C PHE A 86 3.29 8.66 3.20
N LYS A 87 2.76 7.93 4.19
CA LYS A 87 1.34 7.49 4.19
C LYS A 87 0.39 8.68 4.19
N GLU A 88 0.69 9.71 4.97
CA GLU A 88 -0.06 10.96 5.04
C GLU A 88 -0.06 11.70 3.70
N GLU A 89 1.11 11.79 3.04
CA GLU A 89 1.25 12.40 1.73
C GLU A 89 0.40 11.68 0.66
N LEU A 90 0.44 10.34 0.63
CA LEU A 90 -0.38 9.54 -0.28
C LEU A 90 -1.87 9.73 -0.01
N LEU A 91 -2.26 9.71 1.27
CA LEU A 91 -3.66 9.90 1.67
C LEU A 91 -4.16 11.29 1.26
N GLN A 92 -3.37 12.33 1.48
CA GLN A 92 -3.72 13.69 1.07
C GLN A 92 -3.90 13.78 -0.44
N ARG A 93 -3.07 13.09 -1.22
CA ARG A 93 -3.18 13.08 -2.68
C ARG A 93 -4.45 12.38 -3.16
N VAL A 94 -4.80 11.23 -2.58
CA VAL A 94 -6.07 10.55 -2.87
C VAL A 94 -7.25 11.45 -2.52
N ARG A 95 -7.21 12.18 -1.39
CA ARG A 95 -8.23 13.17 -1.02
C ARG A 95 -8.34 14.32 -2.02
N THR A 96 -7.21 14.86 -2.48
CA THR A 96 -7.20 15.92 -3.49
C THR A 96 -7.78 15.44 -4.82
N PHE A 97 -7.41 14.24 -5.27
CA PHE A 97 -7.98 13.64 -6.48
C PHE A 97 -9.49 13.48 -6.34
N LEU A 98 -9.95 12.94 -5.21
CA LEU A 98 -11.38 12.81 -4.90
C LEU A 98 -12.12 14.15 -4.99
N ALA A 99 -11.59 15.21 -4.37
CA ALA A 99 -12.21 16.53 -4.39
C ALA A 99 -12.33 17.11 -5.81
N GLN A 100 -11.41 16.77 -6.71
CA GLN A 100 -11.45 17.19 -8.12
C GLN A 100 -12.49 16.40 -8.93
N GLN A 101 -12.68 15.11 -8.63
CA GLN A 101 -13.62 14.23 -9.32
C GLN A 101 -15.09 14.37 -8.86
N VAL A 102 -15.32 15.10 -7.76
CA VAL A 102 -16.64 15.31 -7.14
C VAL A 102 -17.15 16.74 -7.36
N ARG A 103 -16.39 17.61 -8.04
CA ARG A 103 -16.95 18.89 -8.52
C ARG A 103 -17.96 18.63 -9.65
N PRO A 104 -19.12 19.30 -9.62
CA PRO A 104 -20.14 19.20 -10.67
C PRO A 104 -19.61 19.70 -12.03
#